data_AF-A0A3B8Z923-F1
#
_entry.id   AF-A0A3B8Z923-F1
#
_cell.length_a   1.000
_cell.length_b   1.000
_cell.length_c   1.000
_cell.angle_alpha   90.00
_cell.angle_beta   90.00
_cell.angle_gamma   90.00
#
_symmetry.space_group_name_H-M   'P 1'
#
loop_
_entity.id
_entity.type
_entity.pdbx_description
1 polymer ?
#
loop_
_entity_poly.entity_id
_entity_poly.type
_entity_poly.pdbx_seq_one_letter_code
_entity_poly.pdbx_strand_id
1 'polypeptide(L)' 'MQAPSGNQGRIAENIMYFARLLRSAGLPVGPGKVLDAISAVRLVGIGEQEDLYWCLFSQFVN' A
#
# COMPACT_ATOMS: atom_id res chain seq x y z
N MET A 1 32.24 5.52 10.23
CA MET A 1 31.10 6.45 10.41
C MET A 1 30.14 6.20 9.26
N GLN A 2 28.97 5.61 9.52
CA GLN A 2 27.95 5.40 8.48
C GLN A 2 26.92 6.53 8.59
N ALA A 3 26.67 7.23 7.47
CA ALA A 3 25.72 8.34 7.40
C ALA A 3 24.30 7.87 7.71
N PRO A 4 23.43 8.70 8.30
CA PRO A 4 22.04 8.33 8.51
C PRO A 4 21.36 8.19 7.13
N SER A 5 20.86 6.98 6.84
CA SER A 5 20.10 6.64 5.64
C SER A 5 18.77 7.39 5.63
N GLY A 6 18.80 8.67 5.27
CA GLY A 6 17.72 9.63 5.44
C GLY A 6 16.57 9.54 4.43
N ASN A 7 16.19 8.35 3.97
CA ASN A 7 14.97 8.20 3.18
C ASN A 7 14.31 6.84 3.38
N GLN A 8 13.74 6.60 4.57
CA GLN A 8 12.80 5.49 4.74
C GLN A 8 11.55 5.79 3.89
N GLY A 9 11.27 4.92 2.91
CA GLY A 9 10.10 5.06 2.06
C GLY A 9 8.79 5.03 2.84
N ARG A 10 7.80 5.81 2.41
CA ARG A 10 6.50 5.99 3.09
C ARG A 10 5.40 5.09 2.53
N ILE A 11 5.71 3.85 2.19
CA ILE A 11 4.77 2.99 1.45
C ILE A 11 3.47 2.73 2.23
N ALA A 12 3.56 2.46 3.53
CA ALA A 12 2.37 2.21 4.35
C ALA A 12 1.47 3.46 4.45
N GLU A 13 2.06 4.65 4.57
CA GLU A 13 1.33 5.93 4.55
C GLU A 13 0.64 6.14 3.20
N ASN A 14 1.35 5.89 2.09
CA ASN A 14 0.80 6.03 0.75
C ASN A 14 -0.39 5.09 0.51
N ILE A 15 -0.30 3.83 0.98
CA ILE A 15 -1.42 2.87 0.91
C ILE A 15 -2.60 3.37 1.75
N MET A 16 -2.37 3.91 2.95
CA MET A 16 -3.43 4.50 3.75
C MET A 16 -4.10 5.70 3.06
N TYR A 17 -3.32 6.62 2.48
CA TYR A 17 -3.86 7.77 1.76
C TYR A 17 -4.67 7.34 0.53
N PHE A 18 -4.19 6.36 -0.22
CA PHE A 18 -4.92 5.80 -1.35
C PHE A 18 -6.23 5.15 -0.93
N ALA A 19 -6.24 4.35 0.14
CA ALA A 19 -7.47 3.76 0.66
C ALA A 19 -8.48 4.82 1.15
N ARG A 20 -8.01 5.93 1.73
CA ARG A 20 -8.86 7.07 2.08
C ARG A 20 -9.45 7.74 0.85
N LEU A 21 -8.66 7.90 -0.21
CA LEU A 21 -9.13 8.43 -1.49
C LEU A 21 -10.24 7.55 -2.07
N LEU A 22 -10.04 6.23 -2.12
CA LEU A 22 -11.05 5.28 -2.58
C LEU A 22 -12.34 5.37 -1.75
N ARG A 23 -12.23 5.46 -0.43
CA ARG A 23 -13.38 5.64 0.46
C ARG A 23 -14.11 6.96 0.20
N SER A 24 -13.38 8.06 0.02
CA SER A 24 -14.00 9.36 -0.32
C SER A 24 -14.68 9.35 -1.69
N ALA A 25 -14.25 8.47 -2.60
CA ALA A 25 -14.88 8.23 -3.88
C ALA A 25 -16.08 7.25 -3.81
N GLY A 26 -16.45 6.77 -2.61
CA GLY A 26 -17.59 5.87 -2.40
C GLY A 26 -17.28 4.38 -2.49
N LEU A 27 -16.01 3.98 -2.64
CA LEU A 27 -15.65 2.56 -2.63
C LEU A 27 -15.66 2.01 -1.19
N PRO A 28 -16.14 0.77 -0.97
CA PRO A 28 -16.27 0.16 0.35
C PRO A 28 -14.93 -0.37 0.89
N VAL A 29 -13.93 0.51 1.03
CA VAL A 29 -12.60 0.15 1.53
C VAL A 29 -12.54 0.36 3.04
N GLY A 30 -12.61 -0.74 3.79
CA GLY A 30 -12.51 -0.76 5.26
C GLY A 30 -11.06 -0.78 5.77
N PRO A 31 -10.81 -0.48 7.06
CA PRO A 31 -9.46 -0.53 7.66
C PRO A 31 -8.77 -1.90 7.54
N GLY A 32 -9.52 -3.00 7.59
CA GLY A 32 -8.98 -4.36 7.41
C GLY A 32 -8.28 -4.52 6.06
N LYS A 33 -8.94 -4.11 4.96
CA LYS A 33 -8.35 -4.14 3.61
C LYS A 33 -7.06 -3.33 3.49
N VAL A 34 -6.92 -2.26 4.28
CA VAL A 34 -5.69 -1.45 4.32
C VAL A 34 -4.55 -2.22 4.99
N LEU A 35 -4.83 -2.90 6.09
CA LEU A 35 -3.85 -3.76 6.78
C LEU A 35 -3.44 -4.95 5.89
N ASP A 36 -4.41 -5.54 5.19
CA ASP A 36 -4.16 -6.64 4.26
C ASP A 36 -3.29 -6.17 3.09
N ALA A 37 -3.57 -4.99 2.51
CA ALA A 37 -2.75 -4.40 1.45
C ALA A 37 -1.32 -4.10 1.92
N ILE A 38 -1.14 -3.52 3.10
CA ILE A 38 0.20 -3.27 3.67
C ILE A 38 0.96 -4.59 3.88
N SER A 39 0.27 -5.62 4.36
CA SER A 39 0.86 -6.95 4.61
C SER A 39 1.24 -7.64 3.31
N ALA A 40 0.37 -7.58 2.31
CA ALA A 40 0.61 -8.14 0.99
C ALA A 40 1.82 -7.48 0.30
N VAL A 41 1.91 -6.15 0.33
CA VAL A 41 3.06 -5.42 -0.24
C VAL A 41 4.35 -5.75 0.51
N ARG A 42 4.29 -5.98 1.83
CA ARG A 42 5.47 -6.41 2.61
C ARG A 42 5.96 -7.81 2.24
N LEU A 43 5.03 -8.70 1.87
CA LEU A 43 5.33 -10.09 1.49
C LEU A 43 5.84 -10.19 0.05
N VAL A 44 5.21 -9.45 -0.88
CA VAL A 44 5.56 -9.46 -2.31
C VAL A 44 6.81 -8.61 -2.57
N GLY A 45 6.98 -7.50 -1.83
CA GLY A 45 7.99 -6.50 -2.13
C GLY A 45 7.53 -5.53 -3.22
N ILE A 46 8.40 -4.57 -3.56
CA ILE A 46 8.19 -3.58 -4.62
C ILE A 46 9.38 -3.73 -5.57
N GLY A 47 9.28 -4.72 -6.46
CA GLY A 47 10.26 -4.97 -7.51
C GLY A 47 9.91 -4.14 -8.74
N GLU A 48 8.91 -4.61 -9.49
CA GLU A 48 8.38 -3.93 -10.67
C GLU A 48 7.08 -3.19 -10.36
N GLN A 49 6.69 -2.27 -11.26
CA GLN A 49 5.44 -1.51 -11.12
C GLN A 49 4.21 -2.45 -11.11
N GLU A 50 4.23 -3.54 -11.89
CA GLU A 50 3.11 -4.46 -11.95
C GLU A 50 2.88 -5.21 -10.63
N ASP A 51 3.94 -5.52 -9.87
CA ASP A 51 3.84 -6.22 -8.59
C ASP A 51 2.98 -5.41 -7.61
N LEU A 52 3.26 -4.10 -7.52
CA LEU A 52 2.51 -3.20 -6.65
C LEU A 52 1.06 -3.06 -7.13
N TYR A 53 0.84 -2.95 -8.45
CA TYR A 53 -0.50 -2.84 -9.03
C TYR A 53 -1.36 -4.05 -8.67
N TRP A 54 -0.91 -5.27 -9.01
CA TRP A 54 -1.69 -6.49 -8.77
C TRP A 54 -1.88 -6.76 -7.28
N CYS A 55 -0.88 -6.43 -6.46
CA CYS A 55 -0.97 -6.55 -5.01
C CYS A 55 -2.12 -5.68 -4.45
N LEU A 56 -2.16 -4.39 -4.79
CA LEU A 56 -3.23 -3.49 -4.33
C LEU A 56 -4.58 -3.81 -4.97
N PHE A 57 -4.59 -4.20 -6.25
CA PHE A 57 -5.81 -4.61 -6.95
C PHE A 57 -6.49 -5.78 -6.23
N SER A 58 -5.74 -6.80 -5.82
CA SER A 58 -6.28 -7.97 -5.11
C SER A 58 -7.02 -7.64 -3.80
N GLN A 59 -6.66 -6.52 -3.15
CA GLN A 59 -7.23 -6.11 -1.89
C GLN A 59 -8.37 -5.11 -2.06
N PHE A 60 -8.25 -4.18 -3.01
CA PHE A 60 -9.23 -3.10 -3.22
C PHE A 60 -10.28 -3.40 -4.28
N VAL A 61 -10.11 -4.46 -5.08
CA VAL A 61 -11.04 -4.90 -6.13
C VAL A 61 -11.34 -6.37 -5.92
N ASN A 62 -12.24 -6.65 -4.97
CA ASN A 62 -12.87 -7.96 -4.74
C ASN A 62 -14.16 -7.78 -3.96
#